data_AF-A0A6A3AXE8-F1
#
_entry.id   AF-A0A6A3AXE8-F1
#
_cell.length_a   1.000
_cell.length_b   1.000
_cell.length_c   1.000
_cell.angle_alpha   90.00
_cell.angle_beta   90.00
_cell.angle_gamma   90.00
#
_symmetry.space_group_name_H-M   'P 1'
#
loop_
_entity.id
_entity.type
_entity.pdbx_description
1 polymer ?
#
loop_
_entity_poly.entity_id
_entity_poly.type
_entity_poly.pdbx_seq_one_letter_code
_entity_poly.pdbx_strand_id
1 'polypeptide(L)'
;MELDHAHFSTHRDLGIPVLATHVPYSSLPTSIIDSGCKIVYICRDPKDTLVTLYHFNVHIQTSQNTQAQLPELDEAFEFVCKGESLCGPYWDHVLGYWKASLEHPDKIFFLKYEEMKADTVLHINKLAEFIGYPFSSEEQQKGVAEKIVKICSFENLSNLEVNKSEKVVIGVVQNKMCFRKGKVGDWKNYMTPEMAARLDQIIQQKLSDGSCSPKFLMVDDGRRDTANEFRKEEEPIIEGTQLVDVRENSKFKSLESDAMITMNSST
;
A
#
# COMPACT_ATOMS: atom_id res chain seq x y z
N MET A 1 4.79 -2.83 -27.83
CA MET A 1 5.00 -4.28 -28.00
C MET A 1 4.45 -4.93 -26.75
N GLU A 2 3.18 -5.33 -26.80
CA GLU A 2 2.50 -5.99 -25.68
C GLU A 2 3.20 -7.32 -25.43
N LEU A 3 3.76 -7.48 -24.24
CA LEU A 3 4.26 -8.78 -23.79
C LEU A 3 3.07 -9.51 -23.19
N ASP A 4 2.52 -10.45 -23.95
CA ASP A 4 1.48 -11.36 -23.49
C ASP A 4 2.07 -12.31 -22.45
N HIS A 5 1.89 -11.96 -21.17
CA HIS A 5 2.38 -12.72 -20.03
C HIS A 5 1.61 -14.04 -19.80
N ALA A 6 0.63 -14.39 -20.64
CA ALA A 6 -0.17 -15.61 -20.49
C ALA A 6 0.61 -16.92 -20.74
N HIS A 7 1.80 -16.87 -21.36
CA HIS A 7 2.44 -18.07 -21.90
C HIS A 7 3.59 -18.71 -21.09
N PHE A 8 3.85 -18.29 -19.84
CA PHE A 8 4.92 -18.90 -19.03
C PHE A 8 4.43 -19.47 -17.69
N SER A 9 3.84 -20.68 -17.70
CA SER A 9 4.01 -21.62 -16.57
C SER A 9 3.49 -23.02 -16.91
N THR A 10 4.37 -24.02 -16.99
CA THR A 10 4.01 -25.44 -17.18
C THR A 10 3.62 -26.16 -15.89
N HIS A 11 3.41 -25.46 -14.77
CA HIS A 11 2.88 -26.07 -13.53
C HIS A 11 2.16 -25.03 -12.67
N ARG A 12 0.88 -24.73 -12.94
CA ARG A 12 -0.04 -24.07 -12.00
C ARG A 12 -1.48 -24.56 -12.22
N ASP A 13 -2.18 -24.75 -11.11
CA ASP A 13 -3.58 -25.15 -11.02
C ASP A 13 -4.51 -24.15 -11.75
N LEU A 14 -5.55 -24.64 -12.43
CA LEU A 14 -6.23 -23.99 -13.58
C LEU A 14 -7.46 -23.11 -13.24
N GLY A 15 -7.60 -22.61 -12.01
CA GLY A 15 -8.78 -21.82 -11.63
C GLY A 15 -8.68 -20.32 -11.95
N ILE A 16 -7.59 -19.66 -11.52
CA ILE A 16 -7.39 -18.20 -11.64
C ILE A 16 -5.87 -17.92 -11.70
N PRO A 17 -5.32 -17.48 -12.84
CA PRO A 17 -3.92 -17.07 -12.90
C PRO A 17 -3.71 -15.77 -12.11
N VAL A 18 -2.91 -15.83 -11.04
CA VAL A 18 -2.45 -14.63 -10.31
C VAL A 18 -1.35 -13.96 -11.12
N LEU A 19 -1.55 -12.69 -11.46
CA LEU A 19 -0.59 -11.85 -12.16
C LEU A 19 -0.19 -10.66 -11.29
N ALA A 20 1.03 -10.17 -11.47
CA ALA A 20 1.55 -8.99 -10.80
C ALA A 20 2.14 -8.03 -11.83
N THR A 21 1.95 -6.73 -11.63
CA THR A 21 2.47 -5.67 -12.50
C THR A 21 2.75 -4.39 -11.71
N HIS A 22 3.67 -3.59 -12.22
CA HIS A 22 3.93 -2.22 -11.76
C HIS A 22 3.49 -1.18 -12.79
N VAL A 23 2.66 -1.57 -13.76
CA VAL A 23 2.15 -0.66 -14.80
C VAL A 23 1.12 0.31 -14.17
N PRO A 24 1.22 1.62 -14.45
CA PRO A 24 0.21 2.59 -14.02
C PRO A 24 -1.19 2.23 -14.53
N TYR A 25 -2.23 2.55 -13.77
CA TYR A 25 -3.62 2.20 -14.14
C TYR A 25 -4.00 2.67 -15.56
N SER A 26 -3.61 3.90 -15.92
CA SER A 26 -3.87 4.50 -17.24
C SER A 26 -3.19 3.79 -18.41
N SER A 27 -2.19 2.94 -18.13
CA SER A 27 -1.40 2.21 -19.11
C SER A 27 -1.68 0.72 -19.09
N LEU A 28 -2.63 0.25 -18.27
CA LEU A 28 -3.05 -1.14 -18.28
C LEU A 28 -3.69 -1.49 -19.64
N PRO A 29 -3.43 -2.69 -20.18
CA PRO A 29 -4.15 -3.20 -21.34
C PRO A 29 -5.66 -3.14 -21.14
N THR A 30 -6.39 -2.75 -22.20
CA THR A 30 -7.86 -2.72 -22.19
C THR A 30 -8.44 -4.09 -21.87
N SER A 31 -7.76 -5.18 -22.26
CA SER A 31 -8.14 -6.55 -21.88
C SER A 31 -8.24 -6.77 -20.37
N ILE A 32 -7.43 -6.08 -19.56
CA ILE A 32 -7.51 -6.12 -18.09
C ILE A 32 -8.62 -5.17 -17.60
N ILE A 33 -8.66 -3.95 -18.13
CA ILE A 33 -9.63 -2.91 -17.73
C ILE A 33 -11.08 -3.32 -18.04
N ASP A 34 -11.33 -4.03 -19.14
CA ASP A 34 -12.66 -4.44 -19.57
C ASP A 34 -13.05 -5.84 -19.06
N SER A 35 -12.08 -6.62 -18.58
CA SER A 35 -12.36 -7.95 -18.00
C SER A 35 -13.02 -7.87 -16.62
N GLY A 36 -13.58 -8.99 -16.17
CA GLY A 36 -13.98 -9.19 -14.77
C GLY A 36 -12.81 -9.44 -13.80
N CYS A 37 -11.55 -9.21 -14.21
CA CYS A 37 -10.39 -9.42 -13.36
C CYS A 37 -10.39 -8.45 -12.18
N LYS A 38 -10.26 -8.99 -10.97
CA LYS A 38 -10.08 -8.19 -9.75
C LYS A 38 -8.65 -7.71 -9.64
N ILE A 39 -8.47 -6.46 -9.24
CA ILE A 39 -7.17 -5.81 -9.05
C ILE A 39 -6.99 -5.54 -7.56
N VAL A 40 -5.87 -5.98 -7.00
CA VAL A 40 -5.44 -5.59 -5.65
C VAL A 40 -4.27 -4.64 -5.80
N TYR A 41 -4.45 -3.40 -5.36
CA TYR A 41 -3.43 -2.37 -5.42
C TYR A 41 -2.94 -2.05 -4.02
N ILE A 42 -1.62 -1.91 -3.83
CA ILE A 42 -1.03 -1.51 -2.55
C ILE A 42 -0.16 -0.26 -2.75
N CYS A 43 -0.43 0.79 -1.96
CA CYS A 43 0.45 1.94 -1.84
C CYS A 43 1.19 1.93 -0.50
N ARG A 44 2.19 2.80 -0.37
CA ARG A 44 3.02 2.94 0.82
C ARG A 44 3.40 4.41 1.04
N ASP A 45 3.88 4.80 2.20
CA ASP A 45 4.44 6.14 2.38
C ASP A 45 5.54 6.41 1.32
N PRO A 46 5.48 7.54 0.60
CA PRO A 46 6.42 7.85 -0.48
C PRO A 46 7.88 7.92 -0.01
N LYS A 47 8.14 8.36 1.23
CA LYS A 47 9.50 8.47 1.80
C LYS A 47 10.11 7.08 2.00
N ASP A 48 9.33 6.18 2.59
CA ASP A 48 9.72 4.77 2.79
C ASP A 48 9.88 4.01 1.46
N THR A 49 9.05 4.35 0.47
CA THR A 49 9.10 3.79 -0.89
C THR A 49 10.39 4.21 -1.58
N LEU A 50 10.75 5.50 -1.52
CA LEU A 50 12.00 6.03 -2.07
C LEU A 50 13.22 5.33 -1.48
N VAL A 51 13.32 5.25 -0.16
CA VAL A 51 14.46 4.58 0.50
C VAL A 51 14.55 3.11 0.13
N THR A 52 13.41 2.44 -0.03
CA THR A 52 13.39 1.04 -0.48
C THR A 52 13.84 0.91 -1.93
N LEU A 53 13.38 1.78 -2.82
CA LEU A 53 13.78 1.81 -4.23
C LEU A 53 15.28 2.10 -4.40
N TYR A 54 15.81 3.07 -3.65
CA TYR A 54 17.23 3.39 -3.62
C TYR A 54 18.08 2.16 -3.30
N HIS A 55 17.80 1.48 -2.18
CA HIS A 55 18.52 0.27 -1.79
C HIS A 55 18.37 -0.86 -2.80
N PHE A 56 17.19 -1.02 -3.39
CA PHE A 56 16.94 -2.04 -4.41
C PHE A 56 17.81 -1.81 -5.66
N ASN A 57 17.88 -0.57 -6.15
CA ASN A 57 18.72 -0.20 -7.29
C ASN A 57 20.22 -0.36 -7.00
N VAL A 58 20.67 0.06 -5.80
CA VAL A 58 22.06 -0.16 -5.36
C VAL A 58 22.40 -1.66 -5.36
N HIS A 59 21.48 -2.51 -4.89
CA HIS A 59 21.72 -3.96 -4.83
C HIS A 59 21.76 -4.59 -6.24
N ILE A 60 20.93 -4.13 -7.18
CA ILE A 60 20.99 -4.57 -8.58
C ILE A 60 22.34 -4.20 -9.21
N GLN A 61 22.76 -2.93 -9.13
CA GLN A 61 24.00 -2.45 -9.75
C GLN A 61 25.23 -3.18 -9.18
N THR A 62 25.29 -3.34 -7.85
CA THR A 62 26.38 -4.08 -7.20
C THR A 62 26.42 -5.55 -7.61
N SER A 63 25.26 -6.20 -7.76
CA SER A 63 25.20 -7.61 -8.20
C SER A 63 25.62 -7.82 -9.66
N GLN A 64 25.51 -6.80 -10.51
CA GLN A 64 25.88 -6.87 -11.91
C GLN A 64 27.37 -6.56 -12.16
N ASN A 65 28.15 -6.26 -11.11
CA ASN A 65 29.54 -5.79 -11.21
C ASN A 65 29.69 -4.61 -12.19
N THR A 66 28.66 -3.78 -12.34
CA THR A 66 28.77 -2.58 -13.17
C THR A 66 29.77 -1.63 -12.51
N GLN A 67 30.82 -1.23 -13.22
CA GLN A 67 31.77 -0.20 -12.76
C GLN A 67 31.13 1.21 -12.67
N ALA A 68 29.81 1.30 -12.82
CA ALA A 68 29.07 2.54 -12.69
C ALA A 68 29.14 3.04 -11.24
N GLN A 69 29.33 4.35 -11.08
CA GLN A 69 29.22 5.00 -9.78
C GLN A 69 27.77 4.84 -9.30
N LEU A 70 27.60 4.26 -8.11
CA LEU A 70 26.29 4.21 -7.46
C LEU A 70 25.84 5.65 -7.18
N PRO A 71 24.61 6.04 -7.55
CA PRO A 71 24.12 7.37 -7.22
C PRO A 71 24.08 7.52 -5.70
N GLU A 72 24.46 8.69 -5.22
CA GLU A 72 24.26 9.02 -3.80
C GLU A 72 22.75 9.16 -3.51
N LEU A 73 22.37 9.01 -2.24
CA LEU A 73 20.96 9.11 -1.84
C LEU A 73 20.34 10.45 -2.27
N ASP A 74 21.12 11.54 -2.18
CA ASP A 74 20.68 12.88 -2.56
C ASP A 74 20.37 12.98 -4.06
N GLU A 75 21.20 12.36 -4.90
CA GLU A 75 20.97 12.31 -6.34
C GLU A 75 19.72 11.48 -6.67
N ALA A 76 19.58 10.31 -6.05
CA ALA A 76 18.39 9.48 -6.20
C ALA A 76 17.11 10.21 -5.74
N PHE A 77 17.21 11.00 -4.67
CA PHE A 77 16.13 11.82 -4.16
C PHE A 77 15.69 12.90 -5.17
N GLU A 78 16.63 13.55 -5.85
CA GLU A 78 16.30 14.53 -6.89
C GLU A 78 15.54 13.91 -8.07
N PHE A 79 15.96 12.73 -8.53
CA PHE A 79 15.23 12.00 -9.58
C PHE A 79 13.78 11.70 -9.17
N VAL A 80 13.58 11.19 -7.95
CA VAL A 80 12.22 10.92 -7.44
C VAL A 80 11.39 12.20 -7.32
N CYS A 81 11.98 13.31 -6.85
CA CYS A 81 11.29 14.60 -6.76
C CYS A 81 10.84 15.14 -8.13
N LYS A 82 11.57 14.83 -9.21
CA LYS A 82 11.18 15.16 -10.59
C LYS A 82 10.15 14.19 -11.17
N GLY A 83 9.86 13.09 -10.48
CA GLY A 83 8.98 12.02 -10.97
C GLY A 83 9.70 11.02 -11.88
N GLU A 84 11.02 11.10 -11.97
CA GLU A 84 11.88 10.26 -12.79
C GLU A 84 12.24 8.98 -12.01
N SER A 85 11.29 8.06 -11.89
CA SER A 85 11.51 6.75 -11.29
C SER A 85 10.98 5.63 -12.18
N LEU A 86 11.46 4.40 -11.96
CA LEU A 86 10.87 3.22 -12.61
C LEU A 86 9.37 3.17 -12.29
N CYS A 87 8.52 3.14 -13.32
CA CYS A 87 7.06 3.21 -13.21
C CYS A 87 6.51 4.49 -12.54
N GLY A 88 7.31 5.57 -12.50
CA GLY A 88 6.90 6.87 -11.98
C GLY A 88 6.14 7.72 -13.00
N PRO A 89 5.65 8.91 -12.58
CA PRO A 89 5.80 9.47 -11.24
C PRO A 89 4.94 8.77 -10.18
N TYR A 90 5.45 8.67 -8.95
CA TYR A 90 4.79 7.93 -7.86
C TYR A 90 3.37 8.43 -7.56
N TRP A 91 3.19 9.76 -7.50
CA TRP A 91 1.90 10.38 -7.20
C TRP A 91 0.86 10.08 -8.27
N ASP A 92 1.23 10.12 -9.56
CA ASP A 92 0.31 9.81 -10.67
C ASP A 92 -0.08 8.33 -10.64
N HIS A 93 0.89 7.45 -10.35
CA HIS A 93 0.67 6.01 -10.21
C HIS A 93 -0.36 5.72 -9.12
N VAL A 94 -0.16 6.25 -7.91
CA VAL A 94 -1.08 6.05 -6.79
C VAL A 94 -2.44 6.70 -7.06
N LEU A 95 -2.45 7.92 -7.59
CA LEU A 95 -3.68 8.67 -7.83
C LEU A 95 -4.56 7.97 -8.87
N GLY A 96 -3.98 7.39 -9.92
CA GLY A 96 -4.71 6.62 -10.92
C GLY A 96 -5.46 5.43 -10.33
N TYR A 97 -4.77 4.59 -9.56
CA TYR A 97 -5.40 3.45 -8.88
C TYR A 97 -6.38 3.88 -7.79
N TRP A 98 -6.11 4.96 -7.07
CA TRP A 98 -7.02 5.50 -6.06
C TRP A 98 -8.35 5.94 -6.69
N LYS A 99 -8.30 6.78 -7.73
CA LYS A 99 -9.51 7.22 -8.45
C LYS A 99 -10.30 6.04 -9.01
N ALA A 100 -9.60 5.11 -9.68
CA ALA A 100 -10.22 3.90 -10.21
C ALA A 100 -10.88 3.05 -9.11
N SER A 101 -10.31 2.98 -7.92
CA SER A 101 -10.90 2.25 -6.79
C SER A 101 -12.17 2.89 -6.23
N LEU A 102 -12.31 4.22 -6.36
CA LEU A 102 -13.56 4.91 -6.00
C LEU A 102 -14.65 4.68 -7.05
N GLU A 103 -14.28 4.58 -8.33
CA GLU A 103 -15.21 4.34 -9.44
C GLU A 103 -15.64 2.86 -9.52
N HIS A 104 -14.74 1.94 -9.18
CA HIS A 104 -14.95 0.48 -9.31
C HIS A 104 -14.53 -0.29 -8.04
N PRO A 105 -15.18 -0.06 -6.88
CA PRO A 105 -14.80 -0.65 -5.60
C PRO A 105 -14.97 -2.18 -5.53
N ASP A 106 -15.83 -2.75 -6.38
CA ASP A 106 -16.03 -4.20 -6.55
C ASP A 106 -14.92 -4.87 -7.39
N LYS A 107 -14.21 -4.08 -8.20
CA LYS A 107 -13.13 -4.54 -9.07
C LYS A 107 -11.74 -4.22 -8.52
N ILE A 108 -11.59 -3.16 -7.73
CA ILE A 108 -10.28 -2.68 -7.27
C ILE A 108 -10.25 -2.57 -5.75
N PHE A 109 -9.41 -3.38 -5.11
CA PHE A 109 -9.14 -3.31 -3.69
C PHE A 109 -7.87 -2.52 -3.42
N PHE A 110 -8.03 -1.32 -2.88
CA PHE A 110 -6.94 -0.40 -2.57
C PHE A 110 -6.46 -0.59 -1.12
N LEU A 111 -5.19 -0.94 -0.96
CA LEU A 111 -4.52 -1.18 0.32
C LEU A 111 -3.43 -0.14 0.58
N LYS A 112 -3.22 0.16 1.86
CA LYS A 112 -2.03 0.89 2.32
C LYS A 112 -1.16 -0.04 3.15
N TYR A 113 0.13 -0.06 2.84
CA TYR A 113 1.10 -0.92 3.50
C TYR A 113 1.11 -0.71 5.02
N GLU A 114 1.01 0.54 5.47
CA GLU A 114 1.03 0.90 6.89
C GLU A 114 -0.20 0.41 7.64
N GLU A 115 -1.39 0.56 7.05
CA GLU A 115 -2.65 0.06 7.62
C GLU A 115 -2.65 -1.48 7.66
N MET A 116 -2.20 -2.12 6.57
CA MET A 116 -2.04 -3.57 6.50
C MET A 116 -1.02 -4.08 7.52
N LYS A 117 0.07 -3.36 7.75
CA LYS A 117 1.11 -3.75 8.73
C LYS A 117 0.65 -3.54 10.17
N ALA A 118 -0.21 -2.54 10.42
CA ALA A 118 -0.78 -2.28 11.73
C ALA A 118 -1.80 -3.36 12.16
N ASP A 119 -2.63 -3.84 11.22
CA ASP A 119 -3.56 -4.95 11.47
C ASP A 119 -3.66 -5.89 10.25
N THR A 120 -2.74 -6.84 10.18
CA THR A 120 -2.63 -7.74 9.03
C THR A 120 -3.77 -8.75 8.96
N VAL A 121 -4.28 -9.21 10.10
CA VAL A 121 -5.38 -10.20 10.13
C VAL A 121 -6.66 -9.56 9.60
N LEU A 122 -6.98 -8.33 10.00
CA LEU A 122 -8.12 -7.59 9.46
C LEU A 122 -8.04 -7.45 7.93
N HIS A 123 -6.88 -7.04 7.41
CA HIS A 123 -6.72 -6.83 5.97
C HIS A 123 -6.72 -8.13 5.16
N ILE A 124 -6.25 -9.24 5.73
CA ILE A 124 -6.37 -10.57 5.11
C ILE A 124 -7.83 -11.01 5.04
N ASN A 125 -8.65 -10.78 6.08
CA ASN A 125 -10.08 -11.05 6.03
C ASN A 125 -10.78 -10.24 4.93
N LYS A 126 -10.53 -8.92 4.87
CA LYS A 126 -11.06 -8.04 3.82
C LYS A 126 -10.62 -8.47 2.42
N LEU A 127 -9.34 -8.85 2.26
CA LEU A 127 -8.83 -9.35 0.98
C LEU A 127 -9.54 -10.65 0.57
N ALA A 128 -9.72 -11.58 1.50
CA ALA A 128 -10.38 -12.86 1.28
C ALA A 128 -11.84 -12.67 0.82
N GLU A 129 -12.58 -11.80 1.50
CA GLU A 129 -13.92 -11.35 1.08
C GLU A 129 -13.88 -10.75 -0.34
N PHE A 130 -12.97 -9.82 -0.58
CA PHE A 130 -12.85 -9.14 -1.88
C PHE A 130 -12.57 -10.11 -3.02
N ILE A 131 -11.67 -11.09 -2.86
CA ILE A 131 -11.35 -12.06 -3.92
C ILE A 131 -12.43 -13.14 -4.11
N GLY A 132 -13.44 -13.20 -3.22
CA GLY A 132 -14.55 -14.16 -3.30
C GLY A 132 -14.31 -15.45 -2.52
N TYR A 133 -13.38 -15.45 -1.56
CA TYR A 133 -13.06 -16.57 -0.69
C TYR A 133 -13.10 -16.16 0.80
N PRO A 134 -14.24 -15.62 1.30
CA PRO A 134 -14.34 -15.24 2.71
C PRO A 134 -14.13 -16.47 3.61
N PHE A 135 -13.45 -16.28 4.73
CA PHE A 135 -13.24 -17.36 5.70
C PHE A 135 -14.57 -17.74 6.36
N SER A 136 -14.85 -19.04 6.38
CA SER A 136 -15.99 -19.60 7.11
C SER A 136 -15.82 -19.44 8.62
N SER A 137 -16.92 -19.54 9.39
CA SER A 137 -16.87 -19.49 10.86
C SER A 137 -15.97 -20.58 11.45
N GLU A 138 -15.90 -21.75 10.82
CA GLU A 138 -15.00 -22.83 11.23
C GLU A 138 -13.53 -22.46 11.00
N GLU A 139 -13.19 -21.86 9.85
CA GLU A 139 -11.84 -21.40 9.55
C GLU A 139 -11.40 -20.26 10.46
N GLN A 140 -12.31 -19.34 10.78
CA GLN A 140 -12.09 -18.28 11.77
C GLN A 140 -11.82 -18.87 13.15
N GLN A 141 -12.64 -19.82 13.62
CA GLN A 141 -12.43 -20.49 14.91
C GLN A 141 -11.10 -21.27 14.96
N LYS A 142 -10.67 -21.84 13.81
CA LYS A 142 -9.37 -22.53 13.67
C LYS A 142 -8.18 -21.59 13.51
N GLY A 143 -8.40 -20.28 13.46
CA GLY A 143 -7.36 -19.27 13.29
C GLY A 143 -6.61 -19.40 11.95
N VAL A 144 -7.34 -19.67 10.87
CA VAL A 144 -6.73 -19.84 9.53
C VAL A 144 -6.07 -18.56 9.04
N ALA A 145 -6.68 -17.40 9.27
CA ALA A 145 -6.12 -16.10 8.89
C ALA A 145 -4.78 -15.84 9.60
N GLU A 146 -4.69 -16.12 10.89
CA GLU A 146 -3.47 -15.97 11.70
C GLU A 146 -2.37 -16.92 11.24
N LYS A 147 -2.73 -18.15 10.83
CA LYS A 147 -1.78 -19.10 10.25
C LYS A 147 -1.23 -18.60 8.92
N ILE A 148 -2.09 -18.06 8.05
CA ILE A 148 -1.66 -17.44 6.78
C ILE A 148 -0.72 -16.27 7.05
N VAL A 149 -1.10 -15.37 7.97
CA VAL A 149 -0.24 -14.23 8.37
C VAL A 149 1.11 -14.71 8.88
N LYS A 150 1.15 -15.77 9.69
CA LYS A 150 2.40 -16.35 10.20
C LYS A 150 3.27 -16.92 9.08
N ILE A 151 2.69 -17.64 8.12
CA ILE A 151 3.42 -18.22 6.98
C ILE A 151 3.92 -17.13 6.03
N CYS A 152 3.13 -16.08 5.82
CA CYS A 152 3.44 -14.97 4.93
C CYS A 152 4.21 -13.82 5.62
N SER A 153 4.58 -13.98 6.90
CA SER A 153 5.23 -12.91 7.64
C SER A 153 6.62 -12.60 7.06
N PHE A 154 7.07 -11.36 7.23
CA PHE A 154 8.41 -10.97 6.79
C PHE A 154 9.47 -11.87 7.44
N GLU A 155 9.34 -12.12 8.74
CA GLU A 155 10.27 -12.92 9.52
C GLU A 155 10.30 -14.38 9.05
N ASN A 156 9.17 -14.94 8.63
CA ASN A 156 9.14 -16.30 8.09
C ASN A 156 9.74 -16.32 6.67
N LEU A 157 9.22 -15.48 5.77
CA LEU A 157 9.61 -15.48 4.36
C LEU A 157 11.08 -15.09 4.15
N SER A 158 11.60 -14.08 4.85
CA SER A 158 13.00 -13.65 4.71
C SER A 158 14.00 -14.72 5.19
N ASN A 159 13.56 -15.65 6.03
CA ASN A 159 14.40 -16.70 6.59
C ASN A 159 14.37 -18.02 5.80
N LEU A 160 13.51 -18.15 4.78
CA LEU A 160 13.50 -19.32 3.90
C LEU A 160 14.75 -19.36 3.02
N GLU A 161 15.36 -20.53 2.86
CA GLU A 161 16.59 -20.70 2.08
C GLU A 161 16.45 -20.26 0.62
N VAL A 162 15.27 -20.48 0.02
CA VAL A 162 14.97 -20.00 -1.34
C VAL A 162 15.07 -18.48 -1.44
N ASN A 163 14.71 -17.75 -0.37
CA ASN A 163 14.69 -16.29 -0.31
C ASN A 163 16.04 -15.68 0.08
N LYS A 164 17.00 -16.49 0.53
CA LYS A 164 18.40 -16.08 0.74
C LYS A 164 19.29 -16.36 -0.46
N SER A 165 18.81 -17.17 -1.40
CA SER A 165 19.58 -17.56 -2.58
C SER A 165 19.82 -16.40 -3.54
N GLU A 166 20.91 -16.50 -4.30
CA GLU A 166 21.23 -15.61 -5.43
C GLU A 166 20.49 -16.02 -6.72
N LYS A 167 19.49 -16.91 -6.60
CA LYS A 167 18.69 -17.33 -7.74
C LYS A 167 17.95 -16.12 -8.31
N VAL A 168 18.14 -15.89 -9.60
CA VAL A 168 17.46 -14.85 -10.35
C VAL A 168 15.99 -15.25 -10.53
N VAL A 169 15.11 -14.33 -10.17
CA VAL A 169 13.65 -14.50 -10.20
C VAL A 169 13.06 -13.88 -11.46
N ILE A 170 13.44 -12.63 -11.74
CA ILE A 170 12.96 -11.84 -12.88
C ILE A 170 14.11 -10.96 -13.36
N GLY A 171 14.51 -11.15 -14.63
CA GLY A 171 15.59 -10.38 -15.25
C GLY A 171 16.92 -10.54 -14.53
N VAL A 172 17.23 -9.58 -13.65
CA VAL A 172 18.48 -9.48 -12.88
C VAL A 172 18.24 -9.48 -11.36
N VAL A 173 16.97 -9.57 -10.95
CA VAL A 173 16.56 -9.51 -9.55
C VAL A 173 16.74 -10.87 -8.90
N GLN A 174 17.56 -10.94 -7.87
CA GLN A 174 17.74 -12.14 -7.05
C GLN A 174 16.74 -12.17 -5.89
N ASN A 175 16.38 -13.37 -5.44
CA ASN A 175 15.45 -13.56 -4.33
C ASN A 175 15.83 -12.78 -3.06
N LYS A 176 17.14 -12.78 -2.69
CA LYS A 176 17.66 -12.05 -1.53
C LYS A 176 17.43 -10.53 -1.59
N MET A 177 17.23 -9.96 -2.78
CA MET A 177 16.99 -8.52 -2.98
C MET A 177 15.59 -8.08 -2.55
N CYS A 178 14.64 -9.01 -2.48
CA CYS A 178 13.23 -8.71 -2.19
C CYS A 178 12.97 -8.48 -0.69
N PHE A 179 13.92 -8.82 0.19
CA PHE A 179 13.75 -8.73 1.65
C PHE A 179 14.83 -7.80 2.24
N ARG A 180 14.41 -6.63 2.74
CA ARG A 180 15.31 -5.63 3.34
C ARG A 180 15.12 -5.49 4.86
N LYS A 181 14.03 -4.83 5.28
CA LYS A 181 13.71 -4.62 6.71
C LYS A 181 12.25 -4.89 7.09
N GLY A 182 11.30 -4.73 6.15
CA GLY A 182 9.88 -4.95 6.44
C GLY A 182 9.27 -4.03 7.50
N LYS A 183 9.81 -2.81 7.66
CA LYS A 183 9.41 -1.82 8.67
C LYS A 183 8.82 -0.56 8.05
N VAL A 184 7.90 0.08 8.77
CA VAL A 184 7.34 1.41 8.48
C VAL A 184 8.20 2.48 9.14
N GLY A 185 8.41 3.60 8.45
CA GLY A 185 9.11 4.79 8.97
C GLY A 185 10.64 4.69 8.96
N ASP A 186 11.20 3.71 8.23
CA ASP A 186 12.65 3.53 8.14
C ASP A 186 13.33 4.68 7.39
N TRP A 187 12.58 5.47 6.62
CA TRP A 187 13.05 6.69 5.97
C TRP A 187 13.73 7.68 6.93
N LYS A 188 13.35 7.69 8.21
CA LYS A 188 13.96 8.56 9.24
C LYS A 188 15.45 8.28 9.48
N ASN A 189 15.92 7.09 9.08
CA ASN A 189 17.34 6.71 9.19
C ASN A 189 18.18 7.13 7.98
N TYR A 190 17.56 7.68 6.92
CA TYR A 190 18.22 7.94 5.65
C TYR A 190 17.99 9.37 5.15
N MET A 191 16.78 9.90 5.35
CA MET A 191 16.42 11.23 4.86
C MET A 191 16.59 12.28 5.94
N THR A 192 17.12 13.45 5.57
CA THR A 192 17.09 14.61 6.44
C THR A 192 15.65 15.11 6.62
N PRO A 193 15.35 15.87 7.70
CA PRO A 193 14.06 16.52 7.85
C PRO A 193 13.65 17.38 6.64
N GLU A 194 14.61 18.05 6.01
CA GLU A 194 14.39 18.92 4.84
C GLU A 194 13.99 18.11 3.61
N MET A 195 14.66 16.97 3.35
CA MET A 195 14.30 16.07 2.26
C MET A 195 12.88 15.51 2.45
N ALA A 196 12.55 15.09 3.67
CA ALA A 196 11.23 14.58 4.00
C ALA A 196 10.15 15.64 3.79
N ALA A 197 10.35 16.84 4.33
CA ALA A 197 9.42 17.96 4.19
C ALA A 197 9.22 18.38 2.73
N ARG A 198 10.30 18.41 1.93
CA ARG A 198 10.21 18.72 0.49
C ARG A 198 9.40 17.68 -0.26
N LEU A 199 9.61 16.38 0.00
CA LEU A 199 8.84 15.34 -0.65
C LEU A 199 7.36 15.40 -0.25
N ASP A 200 7.10 15.64 1.04
CA ASP A 200 5.74 15.83 1.55
C ASP A 200 5.03 17.00 0.86
N GLN A 201 5.71 18.14 0.67
CA GLN A 201 5.19 19.29 -0.07
C GLN A 201 4.88 18.96 -1.54
N ILE A 202 5.79 18.25 -2.23
CA ILE A 202 5.58 17.83 -3.62
C ILE A 202 4.32 16.95 -3.73
N ILE A 203 4.21 15.94 -2.86
CA ILE A 203 3.07 15.03 -2.84
C ILE A 203 1.77 15.78 -2.54
N GLN A 204 1.79 16.70 -1.57
CA GLN A 204 0.64 17.52 -1.23
C GLN A 204 0.15 18.36 -2.41
N GLN A 205 1.06 19.04 -3.10
CA GLN A 205 0.74 19.84 -4.29
C GLN A 205 0.13 18.98 -5.40
N LYS A 206 0.80 17.87 -5.76
CA LYS A 206 0.36 16.99 -6.84
C LYS A 206 -0.99 16.30 -6.59
N LEU A 207 -1.28 15.94 -5.34
CA LEU A 207 -2.56 15.33 -4.99
C LEU A 207 -3.70 16.35 -4.90
N SER A 208 -3.41 17.56 -4.44
CA SER A 208 -4.40 18.64 -4.33
C SER A 208 -4.89 19.10 -5.71
N ASP A 209 -3.98 19.22 -6.68
CA ASP A 209 -4.32 19.48 -8.09
C ASP A 209 -5.24 18.38 -8.67
N GLY A 210 -5.11 17.16 -8.15
CA GLY A 210 -5.91 15.99 -8.55
C GLY A 210 -7.29 15.88 -7.92
N SER A 211 -7.73 16.87 -7.11
CA SER A 211 -8.95 16.84 -6.29
C SER A 211 -8.98 15.73 -5.25
N CYS A 212 -7.81 15.29 -4.75
CA CYS A 212 -7.72 14.25 -3.75
C CYS A 212 -7.05 14.75 -2.46
N SER A 213 -7.58 14.39 -1.29
CA SER A 213 -7.04 14.82 0.00
C SER A 213 -5.65 14.20 0.24
N PRO A 214 -4.57 14.98 0.35
CA PRO A 214 -3.20 14.45 0.56
C PRO A 214 -3.07 13.53 1.77
N LYS A 215 -4.00 13.65 2.74
CA LYS A 215 -4.08 12.85 3.95
C LYS A 215 -4.29 11.35 3.69
N PHE A 216 -4.78 10.92 2.52
CA PHE A 216 -4.97 9.49 2.26
C PHE A 216 -3.63 8.75 2.05
N LEU A 217 -2.61 9.40 1.48
CA LEU A 217 -1.33 8.78 1.14
C LEU A 217 -0.23 9.02 2.19
N MET A 218 -0.36 10.11 2.96
CA MET A 218 0.66 10.52 3.92
C MET A 218 0.36 9.96 5.31
N VAL A 219 1.31 9.21 5.87
CA VAL A 219 1.24 8.71 7.25
C VAL A 219 1.38 9.90 8.21
N ASP A 220 0.52 9.97 9.22
CA ASP A 220 0.67 10.97 10.26
C ASP A 220 1.83 10.61 11.19
N ASP A 221 2.96 11.29 11.04
CA ASP A 221 4.19 11.03 11.80
C ASP A 221 4.41 12.02 12.95
N GLY A 222 3.39 12.84 13.25
CA GLY A 222 3.42 13.85 14.31
C GLY A 222 4.22 15.11 13.97
N ARG A 223 4.73 15.27 12.74
CA ARG A 223 5.44 16.48 12.30
C ARG A 223 4.55 17.54 11.66
N ARG A 224 3.27 17.26 11.51
CA ARG A 224 2.32 18.22 10.95
C ARG A 224 1.79 19.12 12.06
N ASP A 225 2.17 20.39 12.03
CA ASP A 225 1.45 21.44 12.74
C ASP A 225 0.00 21.41 12.25
N THR A 226 -0.92 21.03 13.14
CA THR A 226 -2.37 21.11 12.91
C THR A 226 -2.84 22.55 13.08
N ALA A 227 -2.18 23.48 12.38
CA ALA A 227 -2.65 24.85 12.28
C ALA A 227 -3.57 24.98 11.05
N ASN A 228 -4.86 24.74 11.29
CA ASN A 228 -6.01 25.36 10.62
C ASN A 228 -6.00 25.56 9.08
N GLU A 229 -6.74 24.69 8.39
CA GLU A 229 -7.57 25.10 7.25
C GLU A 229 -9.04 24.76 7.54
N PHE A 230 -9.59 25.29 8.63
CA PHE A 230 -11.03 25.56 8.79
C PHE A 230 -11.17 26.63 9.87
N ARG A 231 -10.68 27.83 9.57
CA ARG A 231 -10.96 29.02 10.39
C ARG A 231 -12.32 29.55 9.94
N LYS A 232 -13.40 29.16 10.63
CA LYS A 232 -14.58 30.02 10.68
C LYS A 232 -14.22 31.19 11.59
N GLU A 233 -14.37 32.41 11.09
CA GLU A 233 -14.24 33.61 11.90
C GLU A 233 -15.24 33.53 13.07
N GLU A 234 -14.78 33.91 14.27
CA GLU A 234 -15.58 34.17 15.49
C GLU A 234 -15.86 33.05 16.52
N GLU A 235 -14.97 32.09 16.78
CA GLU A 235 -15.03 31.31 18.05
C GLU A 235 -13.73 31.37 18.88
N PRO A 236 -13.84 31.49 20.23
CA PRO A 236 -12.68 31.65 21.10
C PRO A 236 -11.95 30.32 21.34
N ILE A 237 -10.64 30.43 21.55
CA ILE A 237 -9.71 29.33 21.80
C ILE A 237 -10.02 28.68 23.14
N ILE A 238 -10.30 27.37 23.14
CA ILE A 238 -10.27 26.55 24.37
C ILE A 238 -8.97 25.75 24.33
N GLU A 239 -8.02 26.11 25.20
CA GLU A 239 -6.81 25.33 25.41
C GLU A 239 -7.11 24.04 26.18
N GLY A 240 -6.67 22.92 25.62
CA GLY A 240 -6.44 21.67 26.34
C GLY A 240 -7.66 20.75 26.47
N THR A 241 -7.66 19.65 25.73
CA THR A 241 -8.21 18.40 26.27
C THR A 241 -7.45 17.20 25.70
N GLN A 242 -6.99 16.36 26.63
CA GLN A 242 -6.42 15.04 26.41
C GLN A 242 -7.36 14.15 25.58
N LEU A 243 -6.78 13.24 24.81
CA LEU A 243 -7.48 12.14 24.15
C LEU A 243 -8.32 11.37 25.17
N VAL A 244 -9.64 11.48 25.06
CA VAL A 244 -10.58 10.57 25.71
C VAL A 244 -10.98 9.49 24.70
N ASP A 245 -11.04 8.27 25.21
CA ASP A 245 -11.28 6.98 24.55
C ASP A 245 -12.33 7.02 23.43
N VAL A 246 -12.08 6.31 22.32
CA VAL A 246 -12.93 6.25 21.10
C VAL A 246 -14.31 5.60 21.36
N ARG A 247 -14.58 5.14 22.58
CA ARG A 247 -15.81 4.42 22.96
C ARG A 247 -17.03 5.30 23.28
N GLU A 248 -16.88 6.63 23.35
CA GLU A 248 -18.00 7.53 23.72
C GLU A 248 -18.59 8.34 22.56
N ASN A 249 -18.22 8.05 21.30
CA ASN A 249 -18.79 8.78 20.17
C ASN A 249 -20.26 8.36 19.93
N SER A 250 -21.19 9.23 20.32
CA SER A 250 -22.64 9.04 20.20
C SER A 250 -23.13 8.84 18.75
N LYS A 251 -22.28 9.12 17.74
CA LYS A 251 -22.53 8.81 16.33
C LYS A 251 -22.46 7.32 15.96
N PHE A 252 -21.97 6.45 16.83
CA PHE A 252 -21.94 5.00 16.60
C PHE A 252 -23.08 4.22 17.27
N LYS A 253 -23.91 4.85 18.13
CA LYS A 253 -25.04 4.17 18.79
C LYS A 253 -26.30 4.03 17.94
N SER A 254 -26.38 4.69 16.78
CA SER A 254 -27.63 4.74 15.99
C SER A 254 -27.78 3.63 14.94
N LEU A 255 -26.93 2.61 14.93
CA LEU A 255 -27.01 1.49 13.98
C LEU A 255 -27.35 0.14 14.63
N GLU A 256 -27.42 0.05 15.95
CA GLU A 256 -27.79 -1.19 16.66
C GLU A 256 -29.27 -1.27 17.09
N SER A 257 -30.05 -0.18 17.00
CA SER A 257 -31.47 -0.19 17.43
C SER A 257 -32.46 -0.66 16.35
N ASP A 258 -32.10 -0.61 15.08
CA ASP A 258 -33.07 -0.81 13.98
C ASP A 258 -33.10 -2.25 13.45
N ALA A 259 -32.23 -3.14 13.95
CA ALA A 259 -32.19 -4.54 13.56
C ALA A 259 -32.98 -5.49 14.50
N MET A 260 -33.64 -4.99 15.54
CA MET A 260 -34.33 -5.82 16.54
C MET A 260 -35.87 -5.77 16.55
N ILE A 261 -36.52 -5.08 15.61
CA ILE A 261 -37.98 -4.85 15.64
C ILE A 261 -38.80 -5.70 14.62
N THR A 262 -38.18 -6.49 13.73
CA THR A 262 -38.93 -7.21 12.66
C THR A 262 -38.98 -8.74 12.75
N MET A 263 -38.84 -9.33 13.95
CA MET A 263 -39.24 -10.73 14.18
C MET A 263 -40.01 -10.89 15.47
N ASN A 264 -41.31 -10.59 15.45
CA ASN A 264 -42.34 -11.20 16.30
C ASN A 264 -43.73 -10.74 15.86
N SER A 265 -44.36 -11.47 14.93
CA SER A 265 -45.81 -11.68 14.88
C SER A 265 -46.17 -12.49 13.64
N SER A 266 -46.46 -13.78 13.83
CA SER A 266 -47.59 -14.49 13.20
C SER A 266 -47.55 -15.93 13.71
N THR A 267 -48.42 -16.20 14.68
CA THR A 267 -49.11 -17.48 14.90
C THR A 267 -49.77 -17.98 13.62
#